data_AF-A0A925SHT4-F1
#
_entry.id   AF-A0A925SHT4-F1
#
_cell.length_a   1.000
_cell.length_b   1.000
_cell.length_c   1.000
_cell.angle_alpha   90.00
_cell.angle_beta   90.00
_cell.angle_gamma   90.00
#
_symmetry.space_group_name_H-M   'P 1'
#
loop_
_entity.id
_entity.type
_entity.pdbx_description
1 polymer ?
#
loop_
_entity_poly.entity_id
_entity_poly.type
_entity_poly.pdbx_seq_one_letter_code
_entity_poly.pdbx_strand_id
1 'polypeptide(L)'
;MPLPQPNPHASLLLVEECFARQHEGFLEALRQVSQPKLLAAFADRWKKDARPWARAQIFAYLEQALDCPGHQPLVKHLFKEAEERKDDELMAAFLTAFDTLVRRVRRKHTTWDRASRSAVEHEVLSTPHDAIPLAKDIAKTYPDPKTGQRVVIAKQGRRLRGGKLFSHRTRHYLRRRAWRYFRWLGFARPADFPAAVLPALRRYRDADLEKGEHILDSWALLHICFHGGDVIVFHWRHHRLREGRTLGELRAAPRFAPTWDTPEAARAVFKLVSEARATLVRMWAMDLFRGLKSRATVEITADDLLALLDHADERVQQFGAELFEAQGGNERLPVATWLRLLGTRNLTALATLCAAFERHVSGERLTLAHCLELATARPVPVARLGLALLKTRAIAPGVLPSLGTLADAR
;
A
#
# COMPACT_ATOMS: atom_id res chain seq x y z
N MET A 1 -17.10 28.78 33.49
CA MET A 1 -17.73 27.49 33.90
C MET A 1 -17.08 26.36 33.11
N PRO A 2 -16.66 25.25 33.74
CA PRO A 2 -16.17 24.09 33.00
C PRO A 2 -17.31 23.47 32.17
N LEU A 3 -17.03 23.15 30.91
CA LEU A 3 -17.98 22.48 30.03
C LEU A 3 -18.39 21.12 30.65
N PRO A 4 -19.68 20.75 30.60
CA PRO A 4 -20.14 19.46 31.11
C PRO A 4 -19.40 18.34 30.39
N GLN A 5 -18.84 17.41 31.17
CA GLN A 5 -18.20 16.22 30.62
C GLN A 5 -19.26 15.42 29.82
N PRO A 6 -18.94 14.98 28.59
CA PRO A 6 -19.89 14.24 27.77
C PRO A 6 -20.34 12.98 28.51
N ASN A 7 -21.66 12.79 28.59
CA ASN A 7 -22.27 11.65 29.26
C ASN A 7 -21.87 10.35 28.53
N PRO A 8 -21.16 9.41 29.18
CA PRO A 8 -20.62 8.23 28.53
C PRO A 8 -21.69 7.27 27.98
N HIS A 9 -22.95 7.37 28.43
CA HIS A 9 -24.08 6.60 27.90
C HIS A 9 -24.69 7.20 26.63
N ALA A 10 -24.55 8.51 26.42
CA ALA A 10 -25.03 9.16 25.21
C ALA A 10 -24.23 8.74 23.96
N SER A 11 -23.02 8.19 24.14
CA SER A 11 -22.10 7.90 23.05
C SER A 11 -22.44 6.62 22.25
N LEU A 12 -22.96 5.54 22.87
CA LEU A 12 -23.31 4.33 22.10
C LEU A 12 -24.67 4.48 21.40
N LEU A 13 -25.62 5.22 21.99
CA LEU A 13 -26.91 5.49 21.35
C LEU A 13 -26.73 6.22 20.00
N LEU A 14 -25.83 7.21 19.96
CA LEU A 14 -25.46 7.89 18.72
C LEU A 14 -24.85 6.92 17.69
N VAL A 15 -23.97 6.00 18.12
CA VAL A 15 -23.38 4.98 17.24
C VAL A 15 -24.46 4.08 16.65
N GLU A 16 -25.42 3.65 17.46
CA GLU A 16 -26.55 2.83 17.02
C GLU A 16 -27.45 3.57 16.03
N GLU A 17 -27.75 4.85 16.29
CA GLU A 17 -28.54 5.69 15.39
C GLU A 17 -27.83 5.90 14.05
N CYS A 18 -26.54 6.24 14.06
CA CYS A 18 -25.73 6.36 12.85
C CYS A 18 -25.68 5.03 12.08
N PHE A 19 -25.51 3.90 12.78
CA PHE A 19 -25.47 2.58 12.16
C PHE A 19 -26.81 2.15 11.56
N ALA A 20 -27.93 2.47 12.22
CA ALA A 20 -29.26 2.19 11.71
C ALA A 20 -29.55 3.00 10.44
N ARG A 21 -29.18 4.29 10.44
CA ARG A 21 -29.40 5.23 9.32
C ARG A 21 -28.34 5.16 8.21
N GLN A 22 -27.32 4.31 8.34
CA GLN A 22 -26.18 4.27 7.41
C GLN A 22 -25.46 5.62 7.27
N HIS A 23 -25.42 6.38 8.37
CA HIS A 23 -24.89 7.74 8.41
C HIS A 23 -23.37 7.77 8.21
N GLU A 24 -22.87 8.74 7.45
CA GLU A 24 -21.43 8.87 7.13
C GLU A 24 -20.55 9.02 8.38
N GLY A 25 -21.01 9.77 9.39
CA GLY A 25 -20.32 9.97 10.68
C GLY A 25 -20.28 8.76 11.63
N PHE A 26 -20.64 7.55 11.16
CA PHE A 26 -20.72 6.35 12.01
C PHE A 26 -19.38 5.98 12.64
N LEU A 27 -18.28 6.00 11.88
CA LEU A 27 -16.97 5.57 12.38
C LEU A 27 -16.40 6.58 13.38
N GLU A 28 -16.61 7.88 13.12
CA GLU A 28 -16.24 8.96 14.01
C GLU A 28 -16.93 8.78 15.36
N ALA A 29 -18.24 8.54 15.36
CA ALA A 29 -19.01 8.27 16.57
C ALA A 29 -18.52 6.99 17.28
N LEU A 30 -18.28 5.91 16.53
CA LEU A 30 -17.82 4.63 17.08
C LEU A 30 -16.47 4.77 17.79
N ARG A 31 -15.53 5.51 17.20
CA ARG A 31 -14.18 5.72 17.74
C ARG A 31 -14.14 6.56 19.03
N GLN A 32 -15.24 7.24 19.38
CA GLN A 32 -15.36 7.94 20.67
C GLN A 32 -15.79 7.00 21.81
N VAL A 33 -16.30 5.80 21.52
CA VAL A 33 -16.75 4.85 22.53
C VAL A 33 -15.55 4.10 23.11
N SER A 34 -15.33 4.16 24.43
CA SER A 34 -14.22 3.45 25.09
C SER A 34 -14.65 2.28 25.98
N GLN A 35 -15.95 1.98 26.03
CA GLN A 35 -16.52 0.95 26.91
C GLN A 35 -16.46 -0.45 26.27
N PRO A 36 -15.59 -1.37 26.71
CA PRO A 36 -15.36 -2.63 26.00
C PRO A 36 -16.58 -3.56 25.94
N LYS A 37 -17.40 -3.59 27.01
CA LYS A 37 -18.61 -4.44 27.06
C LYS A 37 -19.65 -4.01 26.02
N LEU A 38 -19.87 -2.69 25.88
CA LEU A 38 -20.78 -2.13 24.90
C LEU A 38 -20.30 -2.39 23.48
N LEU A 39 -19.00 -2.21 23.23
CA LEU A 39 -18.37 -2.49 21.94
C LEU A 39 -18.43 -3.97 21.56
N ALA A 40 -18.31 -4.89 22.53
CA ALA A 40 -18.48 -6.32 22.29
C ALA A 40 -19.91 -6.66 21.82
N ALA A 41 -20.92 -6.18 22.55
CA ALA A 41 -22.32 -6.38 22.21
C ALA A 41 -22.67 -5.74 20.84
N PHE A 42 -22.13 -4.56 20.55
CA PHE A 42 -22.28 -3.92 19.25
C PHE A 42 -21.64 -4.75 18.13
N ALA A 43 -20.42 -5.28 18.33
CA ALA A 43 -19.74 -6.12 17.35
C ALA A 43 -20.55 -7.36 16.96
N ASP A 44 -21.23 -7.98 17.92
CA ASP A 44 -22.07 -9.16 17.69
C ASP A 44 -23.30 -8.86 16.83
N ARG A 45 -23.82 -7.62 16.87
CA ARG A 45 -24.87 -7.15 15.96
C ARG A 45 -24.29 -6.77 14.60
N TRP A 46 -23.21 -5.99 14.58
CA TRP A 46 -22.58 -5.53 13.34
C TRP A 46 -22.18 -6.70 12.43
N LYS A 47 -21.57 -7.75 12.98
CA LYS A 47 -21.16 -8.93 12.19
C LYS A 47 -22.33 -9.74 11.60
N LYS A 48 -23.53 -9.58 12.13
CA LYS A 48 -24.76 -10.24 11.64
C LYS A 48 -25.52 -9.39 10.63
N ASP A 49 -25.14 -8.12 10.46
CA ASP A 49 -25.77 -7.21 9.52
C ASP A 49 -25.40 -7.59 8.08
N ALA A 50 -26.42 -7.86 7.25
CA ALA A 50 -26.25 -8.30 5.87
C ALA A 50 -26.06 -7.14 4.88
N ARG A 51 -26.23 -5.88 5.31
CA ARG A 51 -26.14 -4.72 4.41
C ARG A 51 -24.71 -4.58 3.87
N PRO A 52 -24.51 -4.37 2.56
CA PRO A 52 -23.19 -4.10 1.99
C PRO A 52 -22.47 -2.92 2.66
N TRP A 53 -23.24 -1.90 3.07
CA TRP A 53 -22.72 -0.76 3.82
C TRP A 53 -22.06 -1.18 5.13
N ALA A 54 -22.69 -2.07 5.91
CA ALA A 54 -22.14 -2.52 7.19
C ALA A 54 -20.79 -3.24 7.00
N ARG A 55 -20.67 -4.06 5.95
CA ARG A 55 -19.39 -4.69 5.55
C ARG A 55 -18.35 -3.63 5.16
N ALA A 56 -18.73 -2.65 4.34
CA ALA A 56 -17.84 -1.56 3.90
C ALA A 56 -17.28 -0.77 5.10
N GLN A 57 -18.10 -0.54 6.13
CA GLN A 57 -17.65 0.12 7.36
C GLN A 57 -16.59 -0.68 8.13
N ILE A 58 -16.59 -2.03 8.05
CA ILE A 58 -15.53 -2.84 8.67
C ILE A 58 -14.21 -2.59 7.95
N PHE A 59 -14.20 -2.57 6.61
CA PHE A 59 -13.01 -2.23 5.85
C PHE A 59 -12.53 -0.81 6.17
N ALA A 60 -13.41 0.18 6.16
CA ALA A 60 -13.08 1.55 6.47
C ALA A 60 -12.53 1.71 7.90
N TYR A 61 -13.06 0.97 8.88
CA TYR A 61 -12.51 0.93 10.23
C TYR A 61 -11.09 0.33 10.26
N LEU A 62 -10.83 -0.74 9.50
CA LEU A 62 -9.51 -1.40 9.43
C LEU A 62 -8.47 -0.59 8.62
N GLU A 63 -8.91 0.35 7.78
CA GLU A 63 -8.01 1.29 7.09
C GLU A 63 -7.48 2.40 8.02
N GLN A 64 -8.08 2.58 9.20
CA GLN A 64 -7.65 3.55 10.20
C GLN A 64 -6.69 2.92 11.22
N ALA A 65 -5.97 3.77 11.95
CA ALA A 65 -5.14 3.31 13.07
C ALA A 65 -6.00 2.59 14.12
N LEU A 66 -5.54 1.43 14.57
CA LEU A 66 -6.15 0.63 15.63
C LEU A 66 -5.67 1.12 17.02
N ASP A 67 -6.01 2.36 17.32
CA ASP A 67 -5.53 3.14 18.46
C ASP A 67 -6.66 3.61 19.41
N CYS A 68 -7.91 3.18 19.19
CA CYS A 68 -9.03 3.54 20.04
C CYS A 68 -9.04 2.74 21.36
N PRO A 69 -9.04 3.38 22.54
CA PRO A 69 -9.16 2.66 23.82
C PRO A 69 -10.45 1.83 23.89
N GLY A 70 -10.36 0.59 24.39
CA GLY A 70 -11.53 -0.25 24.63
C GLY A 70 -12.05 -1.02 23.42
N HIS A 71 -11.51 -0.81 22.22
CA HIS A 71 -11.94 -1.48 20.97
C HIS A 71 -11.42 -2.93 20.82
N GLN A 72 -10.71 -3.48 21.81
CA GLN A 72 -10.16 -4.83 21.74
C GLN A 72 -11.20 -5.91 21.47
N PRO A 73 -12.33 -5.98 22.21
CA PRO A 73 -13.38 -6.95 21.92
C PRO A 73 -14.02 -6.75 20.56
N LEU A 74 -14.27 -5.50 20.12
CA LEU A 74 -14.81 -5.21 18.78
C LEU A 74 -13.96 -5.86 17.69
N VAL A 75 -12.66 -5.55 17.68
CA VAL A 75 -11.71 -6.09 16.69
C VAL A 75 -11.64 -7.62 16.76
N LYS A 76 -11.62 -8.20 17.97
CA LYS A 76 -11.57 -9.66 18.15
C LYS A 76 -12.81 -10.37 17.63
N HIS A 77 -14.01 -9.83 17.89
CA HIS A 77 -15.26 -10.42 17.44
C HIS A 77 -15.38 -10.38 15.92
N LEU A 78 -15.08 -9.23 15.31
CA LEU A 78 -15.08 -9.07 13.85
C LEU A 78 -14.04 -9.98 13.17
N PHE A 79 -12.83 -10.07 13.73
CA PHE A 79 -11.78 -10.95 13.22
C PHE A 79 -12.16 -12.43 13.31
N LYS A 80 -12.70 -12.85 14.46
CA LYS A 80 -13.13 -14.24 14.68
C LYS A 80 -14.25 -14.62 13.70
N GLU A 81 -15.20 -13.73 13.45
CA GLU A 81 -16.26 -13.97 12.46
C GLU A 81 -15.70 -14.13 11.05
N ALA A 82 -14.79 -13.24 10.63
CA ALA A 82 -14.15 -13.31 9.32
C ALA A 82 -13.44 -14.66 9.12
N GLU A 83 -12.74 -15.12 10.15
CA GLU A 83 -12.05 -16.42 10.16
C GLU A 83 -13.05 -17.59 10.08
N GLU A 84 -14.13 -17.56 10.88
CA GLU A 84 -15.17 -18.60 10.90
C GLU A 84 -15.91 -18.71 9.57
N ARG A 85 -16.20 -17.58 8.92
CA ARG A 85 -16.84 -17.51 7.60
C ARG A 85 -15.90 -17.81 6.43
N LYS A 86 -14.59 -17.97 6.69
CA LYS A 86 -13.55 -18.07 5.64
C LYS A 86 -13.63 -16.90 4.65
N ASP A 87 -13.85 -15.70 5.18
CA ASP A 87 -13.98 -14.48 4.41
C ASP A 87 -12.59 -13.96 4.02
N ASP A 88 -12.07 -14.47 2.89
CA ASP A 88 -10.71 -14.21 2.43
C ASP A 88 -10.40 -12.70 2.31
N GLU A 89 -11.36 -11.92 1.82
CA GLU A 89 -11.19 -10.48 1.63
C GLU A 89 -11.10 -9.73 2.97
N LEU A 90 -11.98 -10.04 3.92
CA LEU A 90 -11.95 -9.39 5.23
C LEU A 90 -10.74 -9.87 6.05
N MET A 91 -10.38 -11.15 5.94
CA MET A 91 -9.14 -11.69 6.50
C MET A 91 -7.90 -10.99 5.93
N ALA A 92 -7.92 -10.60 4.65
CA ALA A 92 -6.83 -9.86 4.02
C ALA A 92 -6.70 -8.44 4.58
N ALA A 93 -7.82 -7.77 4.88
CA ALA A 93 -7.82 -6.48 5.57
C ALA A 93 -7.26 -6.60 7.00
N PHE A 94 -7.69 -7.61 7.76
CA PHE A 94 -7.13 -7.89 9.09
C PHE A 94 -5.64 -8.24 9.04
N LEU A 95 -5.19 -8.96 8.02
CA LEU A 95 -3.78 -9.30 7.83
C LEU A 95 -2.93 -8.04 7.79
N THR A 96 -3.24 -7.10 6.91
CA THR A 96 -2.52 -5.83 6.78
C THR A 96 -2.63 -5.00 8.05
N ALA A 97 -3.84 -4.83 8.61
CA ALA A 97 -4.04 -4.04 9.83
C ALA A 97 -3.27 -4.61 11.03
N PHE A 98 -3.12 -5.93 11.15
CA PHE A 98 -2.32 -6.56 12.21
C PHE A 98 -0.83 -6.56 11.94
N ASP A 99 -0.42 -6.57 10.67
CA ASP A 99 0.98 -6.51 10.28
C ASP A 99 1.60 -5.14 10.61
N THR A 100 0.79 -4.08 10.59
CA THR A 100 1.21 -2.71 10.92
C THR A 100 1.22 -2.39 12.41
N LEU A 101 0.66 -3.25 13.28
CA LEU A 101 0.60 -3.01 14.74
C LEU A 101 1.95 -3.04 15.46
N VAL A 102 2.98 -3.63 14.85
CA VAL A 102 4.31 -3.73 15.44
C VAL A 102 5.26 -2.93 14.56
N ARG A 103 5.79 -1.83 15.09
CA ARG A 103 6.76 -0.97 14.41
C ARG A 103 7.86 -0.62 15.38
N ARG A 104 8.96 -1.36 15.33
CA ARG A 104 10.16 -1.07 16.13
C ARG A 104 10.79 0.23 15.64
N VAL A 105 11.42 0.93 16.56
CA VAL A 105 12.18 2.15 16.29
C VAL A 105 13.61 1.96 16.75
N ARG A 106 14.56 2.57 16.04
CA ARG A 106 15.95 2.63 16.49
C ARG A 106 16.02 3.48 17.75
N ARG A 107 16.70 2.97 18.77
CA ARG A 107 17.02 3.70 20.00
C ARG A 107 18.48 3.52 20.34
N LYS A 108 19.10 4.59 20.80
CA LYS A 108 20.42 4.54 21.42
C LYS A 108 20.29 3.84 22.76
N HIS A 109 21.13 2.83 22.98
CA HIS A 109 21.24 2.11 24.23
C HIS A 109 22.69 2.17 24.68
N THR A 110 22.91 2.59 25.92
CA THR A 110 24.25 2.68 26.50
C THR A 110 24.44 1.49 27.43
N THR A 111 25.43 0.66 27.13
CA THR A 111 25.85 -0.41 28.04
C THR A 111 27.19 -0.01 28.66
N TRP A 112 27.31 -0.17 29.98
CA TRP A 112 28.57 0.01 30.67
C TRP A 112 29.46 -1.22 30.47
N ASP A 113 30.59 -1.03 29.81
CA ASP A 113 31.64 -2.04 29.71
C ASP A 113 32.56 -1.93 30.94
N ARG A 114 32.53 -2.98 31.77
CA ARG A 114 33.32 -3.05 33.00
C ARG A 114 34.82 -3.19 32.74
N ALA A 115 35.21 -3.80 31.61
CA ALA A 115 36.62 -4.03 31.30
C ALA A 115 37.31 -2.71 30.92
N SER A 116 36.69 -1.93 30.02
CA SER A 116 37.17 -0.61 29.65
C SER A 116 36.77 0.51 30.62
N ARG A 117 35.90 0.23 31.59
CA ARG A 117 35.26 1.22 32.49
C ARG A 117 34.66 2.40 31.70
N SER A 118 34.03 2.08 30.58
CA SER A 118 33.47 3.07 29.66
C SER A 118 32.04 2.72 29.26
N ALA A 119 31.29 3.76 28.89
CA ALA A 119 29.96 3.60 28.34
C ALA A 119 30.05 3.39 26.82
N VAL A 120 29.59 2.24 26.33
CA VAL A 120 29.49 1.94 24.90
C VAL A 120 28.06 2.15 24.44
N GLU A 121 27.86 3.13 23.55
CA GLU A 121 26.60 3.38 22.90
C GLU A 121 26.43 2.48 21.67
N HIS A 122 25.27 1.84 21.55
CA HIS A 122 24.90 1.07 20.37
C HIS A 122 23.43 1.31 20.04
N GLU A 123 23.10 1.23 18.74
CA GLU A 123 21.72 1.32 18.30
C GLU A 123 21.02 -0.04 18.42
N VAL A 124 19.85 -0.05 19.07
CA VAL A 124 19.00 -1.23 19.17
C VAL A 124 17.63 -0.94 18.58
N LEU A 125 17.05 -1.95 17.93
CA LEU A 125 15.64 -1.89 17.54
C LEU A 125 14.78 -2.19 18.78
N SER A 126 14.08 -1.16 19.26
CA SER A 126 13.19 -1.26 20.41
C SER A 126 11.74 -1.13 19.97
N THR A 127 10.84 -1.91 20.57
CA THR A 127 9.41 -1.69 20.30
C THR A 127 8.94 -0.51 21.13
N PRO A 128 8.40 0.56 20.49
CA PRO A 128 7.92 1.72 21.21
C PRO A 128 6.85 1.32 22.22
N HIS A 129 6.76 2.12 23.28
CA HIS A 129 5.80 1.84 24.34
C HIS A 129 4.34 2.09 23.92
N ASP A 130 4.05 2.64 22.73
CA ASP A 130 2.74 2.76 22.08
C ASP A 130 1.58 2.98 23.07
N ALA A 131 1.73 3.99 23.92
CA ALA A 131 0.71 4.35 24.89
C ALA A 131 -0.30 5.29 24.21
N ILE A 132 -1.56 4.87 24.11
CA ILE A 132 -2.69 5.75 23.78
C ILE A 132 -2.90 6.67 24.99
N PRO A 133 -2.75 8.00 24.83
CA PRO A 133 -3.04 8.95 25.89
C PRO A 133 -4.51 8.81 26.31
N LEU A 134 -4.80 8.61 27.60
CA LEU A 134 -6.18 8.61 28.08
C LEU A 134 -6.56 10.03 28.47
N ALA A 135 -7.72 10.53 28.02
CA ALA A 135 -8.22 11.87 28.37
C ALA A 135 -8.37 12.11 29.89
N LYS A 136 -8.39 11.04 30.70
CA LYS A 136 -8.40 11.08 32.17
C LYS A 136 -7.01 11.17 32.81
N ASP A 137 -5.94 11.35 32.03
CA ASP A 137 -4.65 11.83 32.52
C ASP A 137 -4.76 13.34 32.84
N ILE A 138 -5.70 13.64 33.75
CA ILE A 138 -5.82 14.89 34.46
C ILE A 138 -4.55 14.99 35.31
N ALA A 139 -3.61 15.78 34.81
CA ALA A 139 -2.75 16.65 35.60
C ALA A 139 -3.05 16.59 37.10
N LYS A 140 -2.30 15.79 37.86
CA LYS A 140 -2.35 15.93 39.33
C LYS A 140 -1.46 17.10 39.68
N THR A 141 -2.05 18.12 40.26
CA THR A 141 -1.30 19.27 40.76
C THR A 141 -0.62 18.90 42.06
N TYR A 142 0.70 18.98 42.10
CA TYR A 142 1.49 18.77 43.32
C TYR A 142 2.17 20.10 43.70
N PRO A 143 2.31 20.41 45.00
CA PRO A 143 3.22 21.48 45.40
C PRO A 143 4.66 21.03 45.11
N ASP A 144 5.41 21.86 44.38
CA ASP A 144 6.84 21.65 44.18
C ASP A 144 7.56 21.79 45.53
N PRO A 145 8.31 20.76 45.99
CA PRO A 145 8.93 20.76 47.30
C PRO A 145 10.03 21.82 47.47
N LYS A 146 10.55 22.40 46.37
CA LYS A 146 11.58 23.46 46.43
C LYS A 146 10.99 24.87 46.39
N THR A 147 9.91 25.06 45.64
CA THR A 147 9.36 26.40 45.35
C THR A 147 8.00 26.66 46.02
N GLY A 148 7.34 25.61 46.52
CA GLY A 148 5.97 25.68 47.05
C GLY A 148 4.89 25.91 46.00
N GLN A 149 5.26 26.23 44.75
CA GLN A 149 4.32 26.48 43.67
C GLN A 149 3.61 25.19 43.26
N ARG A 150 2.32 25.32 42.92
CA ARG A 150 1.54 24.20 42.40
C ARG A 150 1.95 23.90 40.97
N VAL A 151 2.77 22.87 40.79
CA VAL A 151 3.18 22.39 39.47
C VAL A 151 2.22 21.30 39.02
N VAL A 152 1.71 21.47 37.80
CA VAL A 152 1.00 20.41 37.09
C VAL A 152 2.05 19.42 36.61
N ILE A 153 2.30 18.40 37.42
CA ILE A 153 3.07 17.26 36.96
C ILE A 153 2.06 16.41 36.20
N ALA A 154 2.18 16.37 34.87
CA ALA A 154 1.60 15.30 34.09
C ALA A 154 2.07 14.02 34.78
N LYS A 155 1.16 13.32 35.45
CA LYS A 155 1.50 12.13 36.21
C LYS A 155 2.27 11.27 35.21
N GLN A 156 3.56 11.06 35.41
CA GLN A 156 4.29 10.01 34.70
C GLN A 156 3.63 8.73 35.20
N GLY A 157 2.49 8.41 34.59
CA GLY A 157 1.44 7.70 35.28
C GLY A 157 1.97 6.33 35.62
N ARG A 158 1.60 5.83 36.80
CA ARG A 158 1.40 4.39 36.92
C ARG A 158 0.61 3.96 35.70
N ARG A 159 1.30 3.24 34.81
CA ARG A 159 0.83 2.68 33.56
C ARG A 159 -0.57 2.12 33.77
N LEU A 160 -1.61 2.82 33.34
CA LEU A 160 -2.94 2.27 33.43
C LEU A 160 -3.01 1.05 32.50
N ARG A 161 -3.44 -0.10 33.03
CA ARG A 161 -3.95 -1.22 32.23
C ARG A 161 -5.07 -0.64 31.35
N GLY A 162 -4.77 -0.26 30.12
CA GLY A 162 -5.76 0.37 29.23
C GLY A 162 -5.20 1.32 28.17
N GLY A 163 -4.00 1.88 28.34
CA GLY A 163 -3.36 2.77 27.36
C GLY A 163 -2.82 2.06 26.12
N LYS A 164 -3.27 0.86 25.78
CA LYS A 164 -2.91 0.15 24.53
C LYS A 164 -4.15 -0.57 24.05
N LEU A 165 -4.44 -0.54 22.75
CA LEU A 165 -5.43 -1.46 22.20
C LEU A 165 -4.95 -2.89 22.50
N PHE A 166 -3.81 -3.30 21.97
CA PHE A 166 -3.27 -4.64 22.24
C PHE A 166 -1.91 -4.59 22.94
N SER A 167 -1.67 -5.53 23.87
CA SER A 167 -0.31 -5.79 24.37
C SER A 167 0.58 -6.30 23.23
N HIS A 168 1.91 -6.10 23.30
CA HIS A 168 2.82 -6.58 22.24
C HIS A 168 2.68 -8.08 21.96
N ARG A 169 2.52 -8.89 23.02
CA ARG A 169 2.24 -10.33 22.89
C ARG A 169 0.97 -10.59 22.07
N THR A 170 -0.09 -9.82 22.31
CA THR A 170 -1.36 -9.92 21.58
C THR A 170 -1.20 -9.48 20.13
N ARG A 171 -0.48 -8.39 19.86
CA ARG A 171 -0.21 -7.91 18.49
C ARG A 171 0.51 -8.98 17.67
N HIS A 172 1.61 -9.53 18.20
CA HIS A 172 2.33 -10.63 17.56
C HIS A 172 1.47 -11.88 17.37
N TYR A 173 0.57 -12.17 18.32
CA TYR A 173 -0.37 -13.27 18.19
C TYR A 173 -1.36 -13.06 17.05
N LEU A 174 -2.02 -11.90 16.99
CA LEU A 174 -3.00 -11.54 15.96
C LEU A 174 -2.36 -11.58 14.56
N ARG A 175 -1.20 -10.93 14.40
CA ARG A 175 -0.40 -10.95 13.17
C ARG A 175 -0.12 -12.38 12.69
N ARG A 176 0.38 -13.24 13.57
CA ARG A 176 0.65 -14.66 13.25
C ARG A 176 -0.62 -15.46 12.99
N ARG A 177 -1.73 -15.15 13.66
CA ARG A 177 -3.01 -15.85 13.47
C ARG A 177 -3.62 -15.52 12.11
N ALA A 178 -3.66 -14.24 11.73
CA ALA A 178 -4.09 -13.83 10.39
C ALA A 178 -3.18 -14.45 9.31
N TRP A 179 -1.85 -14.42 9.47
CA TRP A 179 -0.96 -15.10 8.53
C TRP A 179 -1.20 -16.61 8.46
N ARG A 180 -1.47 -17.25 9.61
CA ARG A 180 -1.75 -18.68 9.67
C ARG A 180 -2.96 -19.06 8.83
N TYR A 181 -4.01 -18.23 8.79
CA TYR A 181 -5.16 -18.44 7.91
C TYR A 181 -4.74 -18.59 6.44
N PHE A 182 -4.02 -17.60 5.89
CA PHE A 182 -3.55 -17.64 4.50
C PHE A 182 -2.52 -18.74 4.25
N ARG A 183 -1.68 -19.05 5.24
CA ARG A 183 -0.75 -20.17 5.13
C ARG A 183 -1.47 -21.51 5.00
N TRP A 184 -2.52 -21.74 5.80
CA TRP A 184 -3.34 -22.95 5.67
C TRP A 184 -4.13 -22.95 4.36
N LEU A 185 -4.63 -21.79 3.92
CA LEU A 185 -5.26 -21.63 2.62
C LEU A 185 -4.32 -22.09 1.50
N GLY A 186 -3.07 -21.62 1.47
CA GLY A 186 -2.10 -22.02 0.45
C GLY A 186 -1.72 -23.51 0.47
N PHE A 187 -1.87 -24.19 1.61
CA PHE A 187 -1.69 -25.65 1.68
C PHE A 187 -2.95 -26.42 1.25
N ALA A 188 -4.14 -25.99 1.67
CA ALA A 188 -5.39 -26.71 1.44
C ALA A 188 -6.01 -26.41 0.07
N ARG A 189 -5.87 -25.17 -0.39
CA ARG A 189 -6.45 -24.62 -1.63
C ARG A 189 -5.42 -23.73 -2.34
N PRO A 190 -4.31 -24.32 -2.85
CA PRO A 190 -3.21 -23.58 -3.46
C PRO A 190 -3.66 -22.64 -4.59
N ALA A 191 -4.62 -23.05 -5.42
CA ALA A 191 -5.14 -22.23 -6.52
C ALA A 191 -5.85 -20.93 -6.06
N ASP A 192 -6.48 -20.96 -4.89
CA ASP A 192 -7.21 -19.80 -4.33
C ASP A 192 -6.26 -18.77 -3.68
N PHE A 193 -5.03 -19.18 -3.38
CA PHE A 193 -4.11 -18.38 -2.56
C PHE A 193 -3.76 -17.01 -3.15
N PRO A 194 -3.38 -16.87 -4.44
CA PRO A 194 -3.09 -15.56 -5.02
C PRO A 194 -4.28 -14.60 -4.91
N ALA A 195 -5.48 -15.04 -5.32
CA ALA A 195 -6.68 -14.23 -5.30
C ALA A 195 -7.05 -13.77 -3.87
N ALA A 196 -6.87 -14.64 -2.88
CA ALA A 196 -7.16 -14.33 -1.49
C ALA A 196 -6.17 -13.35 -0.85
N VAL A 197 -4.88 -13.38 -1.22
CA VAL A 197 -3.84 -12.59 -0.56
C VAL A 197 -3.55 -11.25 -1.22
N LEU A 198 -3.78 -11.11 -2.53
CA LEU A 198 -3.60 -9.86 -3.26
C LEU A 198 -4.38 -8.66 -2.67
N PRO A 199 -5.62 -8.82 -2.17
CA PRO A 199 -6.31 -7.75 -1.47
C PRO A 199 -5.55 -7.23 -0.24
N ALA A 200 -4.74 -8.05 0.45
CA ALA A 200 -3.92 -7.58 1.57
C ALA A 200 -2.76 -6.71 1.05
N LEU A 201 -2.11 -7.13 -0.04
CA LEU A 201 -1.00 -6.41 -0.65
C LEU A 201 -1.41 -5.01 -1.14
N ARG A 202 -2.61 -4.87 -1.73
CA ARG A 202 -3.18 -3.58 -2.16
C ARG A 202 -3.33 -2.56 -1.02
N ARG A 203 -3.48 -3.04 0.22
CA ARG A 203 -3.78 -2.21 1.40
C ARG A 203 -2.54 -1.61 2.06
N TYR A 204 -1.34 -2.17 1.83
CA TYR A 204 -0.11 -1.56 2.33
C TYR A 204 0.13 -0.20 1.67
N ARG A 205 0.55 0.78 2.47
CA ARG A 205 0.89 2.14 2.03
C ARG A 205 2.39 2.39 2.21
N ASP A 206 2.93 3.39 1.52
CA ASP A 206 4.32 3.79 1.71
C ASP A 206 4.64 4.17 3.16
N ALA A 207 3.70 4.84 3.86
CA ALA A 207 3.84 5.15 5.28
C ALA A 207 4.01 3.91 6.17
N ASP A 208 3.44 2.76 5.78
CA ASP A 208 3.56 1.51 6.55
C ASP A 208 4.97 0.90 6.46
N LEU A 209 5.72 1.29 5.41
CA LEU A 209 7.00 0.70 4.97
C LEU A 209 8.12 1.75 4.84
N GLU A 210 7.89 2.96 5.34
CA GLU A 210 8.78 4.13 5.18
C GLU A 210 10.22 3.85 5.64
N LYS A 211 10.39 3.03 6.68
CA LYS A 211 11.69 2.69 7.26
C LYS A 211 12.03 1.22 7.02
N GLY A 212 13.33 0.94 6.86
CA GLY A 212 13.81 -0.43 6.68
C GLY A 212 13.38 -1.38 7.82
N GLU A 213 13.38 -0.92 9.07
CA GLU A 213 12.86 -1.70 10.19
C GLU A 213 11.35 -1.97 10.11
N HIS A 214 10.56 -1.08 9.50
CA HIS A 214 9.12 -1.29 9.29
C HIS A 214 8.86 -2.39 8.24
N ILE A 215 9.71 -2.46 7.21
CA ILE A 215 9.69 -3.57 6.25
C ILE A 215 9.99 -4.90 6.98
N LEU A 216 11.03 -4.94 7.81
CA LEU A 216 11.37 -6.13 8.61
C LEU A 216 10.31 -6.51 9.66
N ASP A 217 9.46 -5.56 10.06
CA ASP A 217 8.35 -5.80 10.98
C ASP A 217 7.04 -6.21 10.30
N SER A 218 6.95 -6.03 8.99
CA SER A 218 5.81 -6.45 8.16
C SER A 218 5.92 -7.95 7.86
N TRP A 219 5.53 -8.74 8.86
CA TRP A 219 5.69 -10.18 8.91
C TRP A 219 4.95 -10.90 7.79
N ALA A 220 3.67 -10.59 7.63
CA ALA A 220 2.84 -11.19 6.61
C ALA A 220 3.33 -10.78 5.22
N LEU A 221 3.63 -9.49 5.01
CA LEU A 221 4.16 -8.99 3.75
C LEU A 221 5.42 -9.76 3.32
N LEU A 222 6.41 -9.88 4.21
CA LEU A 222 7.67 -10.57 3.90
C LEU A 222 7.45 -12.06 3.62
N HIS A 223 6.53 -12.70 4.33
CA HIS A 223 6.15 -14.07 4.03
C HIS A 223 5.43 -14.24 2.70
N ILE A 224 4.59 -13.30 2.29
CA ILE A 224 3.88 -13.39 1.02
C ILE A 224 4.86 -13.20 -0.14
N CYS A 225 5.68 -12.14 -0.06
CA CYS A 225 6.42 -11.62 -1.20
C CYS A 225 7.84 -12.18 -1.35
N PHE A 226 8.52 -12.50 -0.23
CA PHE A 226 9.97 -12.72 -0.21
C PHE A 226 10.41 -13.99 0.52
N HIS A 227 9.49 -14.91 0.80
CA HIS A 227 9.76 -16.08 1.62
C HIS A 227 10.79 -17.06 1.03
N GLY A 228 10.82 -17.21 -0.30
CA GLY A 228 11.77 -18.08 -0.99
C GLY A 228 13.15 -17.44 -1.21
N GLY A 229 13.33 -16.17 -0.84
CA GLY A 229 14.58 -15.44 -1.07
C GLY A 229 15.64 -15.72 -0.01
N ASP A 230 16.91 -15.44 -0.34
CA ASP A 230 18.05 -15.65 0.56
C ASP A 230 18.40 -14.44 1.43
N VAL A 231 17.89 -13.26 1.10
CA VAL A 231 18.17 -11.98 1.80
C VAL A 231 17.60 -11.95 3.22
N ILE A 232 16.47 -12.60 3.48
CA ILE A 232 15.76 -12.53 4.76
C ILE A 232 15.89 -13.85 5.54
N VAL A 233 16.28 -13.74 6.80
CA VAL A 233 16.22 -14.84 7.77
C VAL A 233 14.90 -14.76 8.54
N PHE A 234 14.03 -15.75 8.30
CA PHE A 234 12.72 -15.85 8.94
C PHE A 234 12.84 -16.49 10.32
N HIS A 235 12.86 -15.66 11.37
CA HIS A 235 12.87 -16.13 12.75
C HIS A 235 11.53 -15.87 13.45
N TRP A 236 11.09 -16.78 14.33
CA TRP A 236 9.75 -16.81 14.96
C TRP A 236 9.34 -15.53 15.73
N ARG A 237 10.32 -14.73 16.17
CA ARG A 237 10.11 -13.42 16.84
C ARG A 237 10.05 -12.26 15.84
N HIS A 238 11.06 -12.14 14.99
CA HIS A 238 11.28 -11.02 14.07
C HIS A 238 12.09 -11.49 12.87
N HIS A 239 11.85 -10.89 11.71
CA HIS A 239 12.73 -11.08 10.56
C HIS A 239 14.02 -10.27 10.74
N ARG A 240 15.09 -10.79 10.15
CA ARG A 240 16.39 -10.12 10.08
C ARG A 240 16.92 -10.26 8.67
N LEU A 241 17.77 -9.32 8.26
CA LEU A 241 18.60 -9.50 7.09
C LEU A 241 19.63 -10.61 7.38
N ARG A 242 19.95 -11.41 6.36
CA ARG A 242 21.13 -12.26 6.40
C ARG A 242 22.38 -11.36 6.49
N GLU A 243 23.41 -11.87 7.15
CA GLU A 243 24.68 -11.14 7.30
C GLU A 243 25.24 -10.70 5.94
N GLY A 244 25.69 -9.44 5.85
CA GLY A 244 26.21 -8.84 4.62
C GLY A 244 25.16 -8.48 3.55
N ARG A 245 23.88 -8.77 3.76
CA ARG A 245 22.80 -8.48 2.80
C ARG A 245 22.03 -7.22 3.16
N THR A 246 21.45 -6.58 2.16
CA THR A 246 20.68 -5.32 2.27
C THR A 246 19.25 -5.48 1.76
N LEU A 247 18.35 -4.57 2.14
CA LEU A 247 16.96 -4.57 1.65
C LEU A 247 16.85 -4.28 0.14
N GLY A 248 17.85 -3.62 -0.48
CA GLY A 248 17.86 -3.35 -1.92
C GLY A 248 18.05 -4.59 -2.78
N GLU A 249 18.52 -5.69 -2.17
CA GLU A 249 18.72 -6.98 -2.83
C GLU A 249 17.47 -7.85 -2.84
N LEU A 250 16.37 -7.39 -2.22
CA LEU A 250 15.10 -8.12 -2.28
C LEU A 250 14.66 -8.33 -3.73
N ARG A 251 14.29 -9.56 -4.04
CA ARG A 251 13.71 -10.02 -5.31
C ARG A 251 12.47 -10.82 -5.03
N ALA A 252 11.50 -10.76 -5.95
CA ALA A 252 10.26 -11.49 -5.83
C ALA A 252 10.52 -13.00 -5.67
N ALA A 253 10.17 -13.52 -4.50
CA ALA A 253 10.33 -14.92 -4.16
C ALA A 253 9.13 -15.35 -3.31
N PRO A 254 7.93 -15.36 -3.91
CA PRO A 254 6.72 -15.48 -3.13
C PRO A 254 6.57 -16.84 -2.47
N ARG A 255 5.84 -16.88 -1.35
CA ARG A 255 5.44 -18.17 -0.75
C ARG A 255 4.49 -18.89 -1.70
N PHE A 256 4.61 -20.22 -1.72
CA PHE A 256 3.85 -21.09 -2.63
C PHE A 256 4.08 -20.72 -4.10
N ALA A 257 5.33 -20.54 -4.51
CA ALA A 257 5.71 -20.13 -5.86
C ALA A 257 4.93 -20.82 -7.00
N PRO A 258 4.65 -22.14 -6.98
CA PRO A 258 3.87 -22.80 -8.02
C PRO A 258 2.44 -22.25 -8.20
N THR A 259 1.84 -21.70 -7.15
CA THR A 259 0.47 -21.14 -7.20
C THR A 259 0.37 -19.84 -7.98
N TRP A 260 1.50 -19.16 -8.19
CA TRP A 260 1.57 -17.92 -8.96
C TRP A 260 1.76 -18.16 -10.45
N ASP A 261 2.08 -19.41 -10.85
CA ASP A 261 2.37 -19.80 -12.23
C ASP A 261 1.09 -20.15 -13.02
N THR A 262 0.06 -19.33 -12.85
CA THR A 262 -1.21 -19.44 -13.58
C THR A 262 -1.50 -18.14 -14.32
N PRO A 263 -2.18 -18.20 -15.49
CA PRO A 263 -2.57 -16.98 -16.21
C PRO A 263 -3.43 -16.03 -15.36
N GLU A 264 -4.30 -16.57 -14.51
CA GLU A 264 -5.17 -15.81 -13.62
C GLU A 264 -4.35 -15.07 -12.55
N ALA A 265 -3.38 -15.75 -11.92
CA ALA A 265 -2.49 -15.15 -10.94
C ALA A 265 -1.60 -14.08 -11.59
N ALA A 266 -1.06 -14.36 -12.78
CA ALA A 266 -0.23 -13.41 -13.52
C ALA A 266 -1.02 -12.14 -13.90
N ARG A 267 -2.27 -12.27 -14.37
CA ARG A 267 -3.17 -11.14 -14.62
C ARG A 267 -3.49 -10.35 -13.34
N ALA A 268 -3.68 -11.05 -12.22
CA ALA A 268 -3.97 -10.40 -10.95
C ALA A 268 -2.74 -9.67 -10.37
N VAL A 269 -1.53 -10.22 -10.52
CA VAL A 269 -0.26 -9.57 -10.19
C VAL A 269 -0.01 -8.36 -11.08
N PHE A 270 -0.33 -8.46 -12.39
CA PHE A 270 -0.25 -7.33 -13.31
C PHE A 270 -1.11 -6.16 -12.83
N LYS A 271 -2.39 -6.40 -12.50
CA LYS A 271 -3.28 -5.36 -11.94
C LYS A 271 -2.73 -4.75 -10.64
N LEU A 272 -2.05 -5.55 -9.81
CA LEU A 272 -1.44 -5.04 -8.58
C LEU A 272 -0.39 -3.96 -8.84
N VAL A 273 0.27 -3.96 -10.01
CA VAL A 273 1.30 -2.95 -10.35
C VAL A 273 0.71 -1.53 -10.32
N SER A 274 -0.51 -1.33 -10.82
CA SER A 274 -1.19 -0.03 -10.82
C SER A 274 -2.06 0.22 -9.58
N GLU A 275 -2.55 -0.84 -8.92
CA GLU A 275 -3.47 -0.72 -7.79
C GLU A 275 -2.78 -0.61 -6.42
N ALA A 276 -1.52 -1.09 -6.29
CA ALA A 276 -0.85 -1.10 -5.01
C ALA A 276 -0.42 0.30 -4.55
N ARG A 277 -0.79 0.66 -3.33
CA ARG A 277 -0.45 1.97 -2.72
C ARG A 277 1.01 2.05 -2.25
N ALA A 278 1.63 0.92 -1.91
CA ALA A 278 3.03 0.85 -1.49
C ALA A 278 4.01 0.55 -2.64
N THR A 279 5.07 1.34 -2.73
CA THR A 279 6.15 1.21 -3.71
C THR A 279 6.82 -0.17 -3.65
N LEU A 280 7.10 -0.69 -2.44
CA LEU A 280 7.71 -2.02 -2.29
C LEU A 280 6.83 -3.13 -2.89
N VAL A 281 5.51 -3.00 -2.75
CA VAL A 281 4.54 -3.95 -3.31
C VAL A 281 4.51 -3.84 -4.84
N ARG A 282 4.51 -2.61 -5.39
CA ARG A 282 4.60 -2.39 -6.85
C ARG A 282 5.88 -2.98 -7.42
N MET A 283 7.03 -2.74 -6.78
CA MET A 283 8.32 -3.29 -7.19
C MET A 283 8.31 -4.82 -7.19
N TRP A 284 7.78 -5.42 -6.12
CA TRP A 284 7.60 -6.87 -6.05
C TRP A 284 6.69 -7.40 -7.16
N ALA A 285 5.57 -6.72 -7.43
CA ALA A 285 4.61 -7.12 -8.46
C ALA A 285 5.23 -7.07 -9.87
N MET A 286 5.97 -6.01 -10.18
CA MET A 286 6.70 -5.87 -11.45
C MET A 286 7.76 -6.98 -11.62
N ASP A 287 8.55 -7.25 -10.58
CA ASP A 287 9.58 -8.29 -10.61
C ASP A 287 8.96 -9.69 -10.77
N LEU A 288 7.91 -9.99 -10.00
CA LEU A 288 7.18 -11.26 -10.14
C LEU A 288 6.56 -11.41 -11.53
N PHE A 289 5.91 -10.36 -12.05
CA PHE A 289 5.27 -10.41 -13.37
C PHE A 289 6.29 -10.64 -14.49
N ARG A 290 7.48 -10.03 -14.43
CA ARG A 290 8.56 -10.33 -15.39
C ARG A 290 8.91 -11.82 -15.42
N GLY A 291 9.00 -12.44 -14.24
CA GLY A 291 9.25 -13.88 -14.10
C GLY A 291 8.07 -14.79 -14.47
N LEU A 292 6.83 -14.27 -14.46
CA LEU A 292 5.63 -15.01 -14.87
C LEU A 292 5.36 -14.89 -16.37
N LYS A 293 5.59 -13.73 -16.98
CA LYS A 293 5.38 -13.48 -18.42
C LYS A 293 6.19 -14.44 -19.30
N SER A 294 7.34 -14.91 -18.83
CA SER A 294 8.15 -15.92 -19.52
C SER A 294 7.55 -17.33 -19.51
N ARG A 295 6.58 -17.59 -18.63
CA ARG A 295 5.99 -18.92 -18.38
C ARG A 295 4.50 -19.00 -18.67
N ALA A 296 3.78 -17.88 -18.54
CA ALA A 296 2.35 -17.78 -18.80
C ALA A 296 2.06 -16.66 -19.81
N THR A 297 1.26 -16.98 -20.82
CA THR A 297 0.78 -15.99 -21.79
C THR A 297 -0.30 -15.13 -21.14
N VAL A 298 0.05 -13.89 -20.80
CA VAL A 298 -0.91 -12.87 -20.36
C VAL A 298 -1.13 -11.91 -21.51
N GLU A 299 -2.35 -11.86 -22.02
CA GLU A 299 -2.76 -10.81 -22.96
C GLU A 299 -2.83 -9.49 -22.21
N ILE A 300 -2.02 -8.53 -22.65
CA ILE A 300 -2.00 -7.15 -22.14
C ILE A 300 -2.68 -6.30 -23.19
N THR A 301 -3.75 -5.61 -22.79
CA THR A 301 -4.51 -4.75 -23.70
C THR A 301 -3.85 -3.38 -23.85
N ALA A 302 -4.23 -2.62 -24.87
CA ALA A 302 -3.74 -1.24 -25.02
C ALA A 302 -4.19 -0.34 -23.85
N ASP A 303 -5.39 -0.56 -23.31
CA ASP A 303 -5.89 0.19 -22.15
C ASP A 303 -5.11 -0.14 -20.88
N ASP A 304 -4.68 -1.39 -20.70
CA ASP A 304 -3.79 -1.78 -19.61
C ASP A 304 -2.44 -1.05 -19.67
N LEU A 305 -1.85 -0.94 -20.87
CA LEU A 305 -0.58 -0.23 -21.09
C LEU A 305 -0.72 1.27 -20.83
N LEU A 306 -1.81 1.87 -21.32
CA LEU A 306 -2.14 3.27 -21.05
C LEU A 306 -2.30 3.53 -19.56
N ALA A 307 -2.97 2.64 -18.82
CA ALA A 307 -3.11 2.76 -17.38
C ALA A 307 -1.76 2.74 -16.64
N LEU A 308 -0.77 1.97 -17.11
CA LEU A 308 0.58 1.98 -16.55
C LEU A 308 1.35 3.27 -16.90
N LEU A 309 1.21 3.75 -18.14
CA LEU A 309 1.89 4.96 -18.64
C LEU A 309 1.30 6.27 -18.08
N ASP A 310 0.05 6.25 -17.64
CA ASP A 310 -0.64 7.37 -16.98
C ASP A 310 -0.45 7.35 -15.44
N HIS A 311 0.19 6.32 -14.89
CA HIS A 311 0.36 6.15 -13.46
C HIS A 311 1.29 7.22 -12.85
N ALA A 312 1.05 7.69 -11.62
CA ALA A 312 1.84 8.76 -11.01
C ALA A 312 3.31 8.39 -10.68
N ASP A 313 3.60 7.09 -10.52
CA ASP A 313 4.94 6.57 -10.23
C ASP A 313 5.72 6.32 -11.53
N GLU A 314 6.84 7.02 -11.71
CA GLU A 314 7.71 6.92 -12.89
C GLU A 314 8.20 5.49 -13.16
N ARG A 315 8.39 4.67 -12.12
CA ARG A 315 8.83 3.26 -12.30
C ARG A 315 7.75 2.41 -12.94
N VAL A 316 6.48 2.68 -12.62
CA VAL A 316 5.34 2.00 -13.24
C VAL A 316 5.21 2.42 -14.70
N GLN A 317 5.41 3.71 -15.00
CA GLN A 317 5.42 4.20 -16.38
C GLN A 317 6.54 3.56 -17.21
N GLN A 318 7.76 3.49 -16.65
CA GLN A 318 8.89 2.84 -17.31
C GLN A 318 8.62 1.35 -17.56
N PHE A 319 8.04 0.65 -16.59
CA PHE A 319 7.63 -0.74 -16.75
C PHE A 319 6.56 -0.92 -17.82
N GLY A 320 5.59 0.01 -17.92
CA GLY A 320 4.62 0.04 -19.01
C GLY A 320 5.28 0.17 -20.39
N ALA A 321 6.27 1.06 -20.53
CA ALA A 321 7.03 1.23 -21.76
C ALA A 321 7.85 -0.02 -22.14
N GLU A 322 8.51 -0.66 -21.16
CA GLU A 322 9.22 -1.93 -21.35
C GLU A 322 8.27 -3.04 -21.84
N LEU A 323 7.08 -3.14 -21.24
CA LEU A 323 6.08 -4.13 -21.63
C LEU A 323 5.53 -3.87 -23.04
N PHE A 324 5.30 -2.60 -23.37
CA PHE A 324 4.85 -2.18 -24.69
C PHE A 324 5.86 -2.56 -25.77
N GLU A 325 7.14 -2.26 -25.56
CA GLU A 325 8.21 -2.62 -26.50
C GLU A 325 8.36 -4.14 -26.66
N ALA A 326 8.22 -4.89 -25.58
CA ALA A 326 8.32 -6.35 -25.61
C ALA A 326 7.08 -7.03 -26.20
N GLN A 327 5.98 -6.32 -26.43
CA GLN A 327 4.76 -6.87 -27.02
C GLN A 327 4.84 -6.82 -28.56
N GLY A 328 4.61 -7.95 -29.21
CA GLY A 328 4.41 -7.98 -30.66
C GLY A 328 3.02 -7.48 -31.06
N GLY A 329 2.83 -7.12 -32.33
CA GLY A 329 1.52 -6.69 -32.83
C GLY A 329 1.23 -5.18 -32.71
N ASN A 330 2.21 -4.39 -32.24
CA ASN A 330 2.08 -2.94 -32.08
C ASN A 330 1.79 -2.22 -33.40
N GLU A 331 2.15 -2.81 -34.54
CA GLU A 331 1.85 -2.30 -35.88
C GLU A 331 0.34 -2.21 -36.15
N ARG A 332 -0.47 -3.04 -35.48
CA ARG A 332 -1.93 -3.08 -35.67
C ARG A 332 -2.68 -2.07 -34.82
N LEU A 333 -2.00 -1.40 -33.87
CA LEU A 333 -2.66 -0.42 -33.00
C LEU A 333 -3.19 0.76 -33.82
N PRO A 334 -4.40 1.25 -33.53
CA PRO A 334 -4.93 2.46 -34.16
C PRO A 334 -4.00 3.66 -33.94
N VAL A 335 -3.92 4.55 -34.93
CA VAL A 335 -3.11 5.78 -34.84
C VAL A 335 -3.52 6.62 -33.64
N ALA A 336 -4.82 6.72 -33.34
CA ALA A 336 -5.32 7.43 -32.16
C ALA A 336 -4.74 6.88 -30.84
N THR A 337 -4.56 5.56 -30.73
CA THR A 337 -3.95 4.92 -29.56
C THR A 337 -2.47 5.27 -29.46
N TRP A 338 -1.74 5.26 -30.58
CA TRP A 338 -0.34 5.69 -30.63
C TRP A 338 -0.16 7.15 -30.18
N LEU A 339 -1.01 8.05 -30.67
CA LEU A 339 -0.96 9.46 -30.28
C LEU A 339 -1.24 9.64 -28.78
N ARG A 340 -2.18 8.87 -28.21
CA ARG A 340 -2.41 8.84 -26.75
C ARG A 340 -1.19 8.36 -25.97
N LEU A 341 -0.51 7.31 -26.43
CA LEU A 341 0.70 6.78 -25.78
C LEU A 341 1.83 7.82 -25.75
N LEU A 342 2.01 8.59 -26.83
CA LEU A 342 2.99 9.68 -26.90
C LEU A 342 2.67 10.88 -25.98
N GLY A 343 1.48 10.90 -25.36
CA GLY A 343 1.09 11.88 -24.35
C GLY A 343 1.59 11.61 -22.93
N THR A 344 2.36 10.53 -22.70
CA THR A 344 2.89 10.21 -21.36
C THR A 344 3.82 11.30 -20.81
N ARG A 345 3.85 11.45 -19.48
CA ARG A 345 4.64 12.48 -18.78
C ARG A 345 6.09 12.07 -18.51
N ASN A 346 6.40 10.77 -18.50
CA ASN A 346 7.76 10.28 -18.26
C ASN A 346 8.59 10.35 -19.54
N LEU A 347 9.62 11.19 -19.52
CA LEU A 347 10.51 11.43 -20.67
C LEU A 347 11.29 10.19 -21.10
N THR A 348 11.66 9.30 -20.15
CA THR A 348 12.36 8.05 -20.45
C THR A 348 11.43 7.06 -21.14
N ALA A 349 10.22 6.87 -20.60
CA ALA A 349 9.18 6.07 -21.24
C ALA A 349 8.83 6.61 -22.64
N LEU A 350 8.76 7.93 -22.77
CA LEU A 350 8.45 8.60 -24.03
C LEU A 350 9.52 8.36 -25.10
N ALA A 351 10.81 8.32 -24.73
CA ALA A 351 11.87 7.97 -25.68
C ALA A 351 11.70 6.54 -26.23
N THR A 352 11.38 5.57 -25.37
CA THR A 352 11.06 4.19 -25.78
C THR A 352 9.85 4.15 -26.71
N LEU A 353 8.79 4.90 -26.37
CA LEU A 353 7.57 4.97 -27.18
C LEU A 353 7.79 5.64 -28.54
N CYS A 354 8.57 6.72 -28.62
CA CYS A 354 8.95 7.33 -29.90
C CYS A 354 9.72 6.34 -30.79
N ALA A 355 10.69 5.62 -30.23
CA ALA A 355 11.45 4.62 -30.98
C ALA A 355 10.57 3.44 -31.44
N ALA A 356 9.56 3.05 -30.65
CA ALA A 356 8.59 2.06 -31.07
C ALA A 356 7.64 2.60 -32.16
N PHE A 357 7.20 3.86 -32.04
CA PHE A 357 6.35 4.52 -33.04
C PHE A 357 7.04 4.58 -34.40
N GLU A 358 8.31 5.01 -34.46
CA GLU A 358 9.10 5.07 -35.69
C GLU A 358 9.21 3.71 -36.39
N ARG A 359 9.33 2.62 -35.61
CA ARG A 359 9.42 1.25 -36.14
C ARG A 359 8.09 0.72 -36.69
N HIS A 360 6.97 1.12 -36.10
CA HIS A 360 5.68 0.44 -36.34
C HIS A 360 4.62 1.30 -37.04
N VAL A 361 4.80 2.62 -37.11
CA VAL A 361 3.85 3.55 -37.73
C VAL A 361 4.46 4.15 -38.99
N SER A 362 4.03 3.67 -40.15
CA SER A 362 4.44 4.29 -41.42
C SER A 362 3.87 5.71 -41.55
N GLY A 363 4.63 6.61 -42.17
CA GLY A 363 4.19 7.99 -42.38
C GLY A 363 2.89 8.12 -43.19
N GLU A 364 2.58 7.12 -44.02
CA GLU A 364 1.32 7.05 -44.79
C GLU A 364 0.07 6.91 -43.91
N ARG A 365 0.21 6.33 -42.71
CA ARG A 365 -0.91 6.19 -41.75
C ARG A 365 -1.27 7.52 -41.08
N LEU A 366 -0.40 8.52 -41.18
CA LEU A 366 -0.57 9.80 -40.51
C LEU A 366 -1.12 10.84 -41.48
N THR A 367 -2.04 11.66 -40.99
CA THR A 367 -2.44 12.88 -41.70
C THR A 367 -1.37 13.95 -41.52
N LEU A 368 -1.36 14.97 -42.38
CA LEU A 368 -0.47 16.11 -42.17
C LEU A 368 -0.72 16.79 -40.82
N ALA A 369 -2.00 16.87 -40.40
CA ALA A 369 -2.39 17.43 -39.11
C ALA A 369 -1.71 16.68 -37.95
N HIS A 370 -1.70 15.34 -37.96
CA HIS A 370 -0.98 14.55 -36.95
C HIS A 370 0.52 14.84 -36.96
N CYS A 371 1.14 14.95 -38.13
CA CYS A 371 2.57 15.25 -38.21
C CYS A 371 2.91 16.64 -37.64
N LEU A 372 2.06 17.64 -37.89
CA LEU A 372 2.21 18.99 -37.33
C LEU A 372 1.97 19.02 -35.82
N GLU A 373 0.96 18.30 -35.33
CA GLU A 373 0.70 18.13 -33.90
C GLU A 373 1.90 17.52 -33.19
N LEU A 374 2.47 16.44 -33.75
CA LEU A 374 3.66 15.81 -33.20
C LEU A 374 4.87 16.76 -33.24
N ALA A 375 5.10 17.45 -34.35
CA ALA A 375 6.25 18.35 -34.54
C ALA A 375 6.21 19.58 -33.63
N THR A 376 5.02 20.00 -33.19
CA THR A 376 4.79 21.13 -32.29
C THR A 376 4.58 20.70 -30.83
N ALA A 377 4.63 19.39 -30.54
CA ALA A 377 4.47 18.87 -29.19
C ALA A 377 5.61 19.34 -28.27
N ARG A 378 5.27 19.73 -27.03
CA ARG A 378 6.27 20.22 -26.05
C ARG A 378 7.40 19.23 -25.75
N PRO A 379 7.16 17.91 -25.60
CA PRO A 379 8.26 16.99 -25.35
C PRO A 379 9.17 16.87 -26.58
N VAL A 380 10.44 17.24 -26.41
CA VAL A 380 11.45 17.22 -27.49
C VAL A 380 11.52 15.90 -28.27
N PRO A 381 11.44 14.70 -27.65
CA PRO A 381 11.42 13.45 -28.41
C PRO A 381 10.25 13.34 -29.39
N VAL A 382 9.09 13.89 -29.05
CA VAL A 382 7.87 13.86 -29.89
C VAL A 382 7.97 14.90 -31.00
N ALA A 383 8.44 16.11 -30.69
CA ALA A 383 8.72 17.16 -31.68
C ALA A 383 9.68 16.67 -32.77
N ARG A 384 10.77 16.00 -32.37
CA ARG A 384 11.75 15.43 -33.29
C ARG A 384 11.15 14.37 -34.20
N LEU A 385 10.35 13.47 -33.63
CA LEU A 385 9.60 12.45 -34.37
C LEU A 385 8.69 13.09 -35.43
N GLY A 386 7.86 14.07 -35.03
CA GLY A 386 6.98 14.77 -35.95
C GLY A 386 7.73 15.48 -37.08
N LEU A 387 8.85 16.16 -36.75
CA LEU A 387 9.69 16.83 -37.74
C LEU A 387 10.35 15.84 -38.72
N ALA A 388 10.81 14.69 -38.24
CA ALA A 388 11.36 13.65 -39.10
C ALA A 388 10.33 13.12 -40.11
N LEU A 389 9.09 12.92 -39.66
CA LEU A 389 7.97 12.50 -40.51
C LEU A 389 7.56 13.57 -41.53
N LEU A 390 7.64 14.86 -41.18
CA LEU A 390 7.38 15.95 -42.13
C LEU A 390 8.44 16.01 -43.23
N LYS A 391 9.73 15.80 -42.89
CA LYS A 391 10.85 15.87 -43.84
C LYS A 391 10.79 14.80 -44.93
N THR A 392 10.21 13.64 -44.65
CA THR A 392 10.09 12.54 -45.62
C THR A 392 8.86 12.68 -46.51
N ARG A 393 7.98 13.64 -46.26
CA ARG A 393 6.69 13.78 -46.93
C ARG A 393 6.76 14.79 -48.07
N ALA A 394 6.13 14.44 -49.21
CA ALA A 394 5.87 15.42 -50.26
C ALA A 394 4.73 16.36 -49.82
N ILE A 395 5.03 17.65 -49.65
CA ILE A 395 4.06 18.65 -49.22
C ILE A 395 3.68 19.51 -50.43
N ALA A 396 2.38 19.54 -50.77
CA ALA A 396 1.89 20.37 -51.86
C ALA A 396 2.00 21.87 -51.51
N PRO A 397 2.28 22.76 -52.48
CA PRO A 397 2.46 24.20 -52.24
C PRO A 397 1.28 24.87 -51.51
N GLY A 398 0.05 24.38 -51.73
CA GLY A 398 -1.16 24.91 -51.10
C GLY A 398 -1.23 24.71 -49.58
N VAL A 399 -0.36 23.88 -48.99
CA VAL A 399 -0.36 23.55 -47.55
C VAL A 399 0.72 24.29 -46.77
N LEU A 400 1.54 25.10 -47.46
CA LEU A 400 2.58 25.94 -46.84
C LEU A 400 2.05 26.86 -45.71
N PRO A 401 0.84 27.46 -45.79
CA PRO A 401 0.33 28.29 -44.69
C PRO A 401 0.18 27.54 -43.37
N SER A 402 -0.20 26.25 -43.41
CA SER A 402 -0.33 25.41 -42.21
C SER A 402 1.00 25.07 -41.55
N LEU A 403 2.13 25.23 -42.25
CA LEU A 403 3.46 25.06 -41.67
C LEU A 403 3.89 26.26 -40.80
N GLY A 404 3.18 27.40 -40.89
CA GLY A 404 3.46 28.58 -40.09
C GLY A 404 3.45 28.31 -38.58
N THR A 405 2.65 27.34 -38.12
CA THR A 405 2.59 26.94 -36.70
C THR A 405 3.90 26.38 -36.16
N LEU A 406 4.80 25.87 -37.02
CA LEU A 406 6.13 25.39 -36.62
C LEU A 406 7.05 26.53 -36.19
N ALA A 407 6.86 27.73 -36.73
CA ALA A 407 7.65 28.91 -36.35
C ALA A 407 7.30 29.40 -34.94
N ASP A 408 6.05 29.15 -34.51
CA ASP A 408 5.52 29.56 -33.21
C ASP A 408 5.80 28.54 -32.10
N ALA A 409 6.10 27.28 -32.46
CA ALA A 409 6.47 26.22 -31.53
C ALA A 409 7.94 26.39 -31.10
N ARG A 410 8.18 27.24 -30.10
CA ARG A 410 9.47 27.41 -29.42
C ARG A 410 9.58 26.58 -28.15
#